data_AF-A0A1L3JJ50-F1
#
_entry.id   AF-A0A1L3JJ50-F1
#
_cell.length_a   1.000
_cell.length_b   1.000
_cell.length_c   1.000
_cell.angle_alpha   90.00
_cell.angle_beta   90.00
_cell.angle_gamma   90.00
#
_symmetry.space_group_name_H-M   'P 1'
#
loop_
_entity.id
_entity.type
_entity.pdbx_description
1 polymer ?
#
loop_
_entity_poly.entity_id
_entity_poly.type
_entity_poly.pdbx_seq_one_letter_code
_entity_poly.pdbx_strand_id
1 'polypeptide(L)'
;MKKILLLLLFSASTINMYSQDGAEGILFAASEDTNRLAEGYVNPVMNGLILSMNNGWYHTAKVHKKFGFDITIGVSGSIVPSKDEMFSLTNLNSINQPSGNLTSATIAGSENDGSTATVTFQENGITFTGTFDMPGGIKEDLPINAVPAPAIQASLGLPFQSDIMVRYVPKVGDDDVKGSLFGVGLKKEITDWFGPLGKTPLHISLLAAYSTMNVDYNITDEDPSDDIEIENGKVDFDLNSYTIQAIASLNFPVINVYGGVGYNGGSSSFVMSGKYTVSYNASLNQRTLNDPLNLDFNSSGMNATLGTRISLGFFKIFGSYTFQEYNSVNAGIAFSFR
;
A
#
# COMPACT_ATOMS: atom_id res chain seq x y z
N MET A 1 1.62 -25.06 -6.56
CA MET A 1 2.77 -24.16 -6.85
C MET A 1 2.34 -22.80 -7.39
N LYS A 2 1.42 -22.71 -8.36
CA LYS A 2 0.82 -21.41 -8.79
C LYS A 2 0.11 -20.65 -7.64
N LYS A 3 -0.58 -21.37 -6.75
CA LYS A 3 -1.28 -20.79 -5.59
C LYS A 3 -0.36 -20.20 -4.51
N ILE A 4 0.88 -20.68 -4.36
CA ILE A 4 1.82 -20.22 -3.31
C ILE A 4 2.53 -18.92 -3.73
N LEU A 5 2.80 -18.75 -5.03
CA LEU A 5 3.36 -17.50 -5.55
C LEU A 5 2.30 -16.39 -5.59
N LEU A 6 1.04 -16.74 -5.86
CA LEU A 6 -0.11 -15.82 -5.75
C LEU A 6 -0.38 -15.43 -4.29
N LEU A 7 -0.29 -16.38 -3.35
CA LEU A 7 -0.41 -16.13 -1.90
C LEU A 7 0.65 -15.16 -1.36
N LEU A 8 1.82 -15.04 -1.99
CA LEU A 8 2.92 -14.14 -1.57
C LEU A 8 2.86 -12.76 -2.26
N LEU A 9 2.20 -12.68 -3.43
CA LEU A 9 1.93 -11.45 -4.16
C LEU A 9 0.64 -10.77 -3.69
N PHE A 10 -0.29 -11.55 -3.13
CA PHE A 10 -1.63 -11.15 -2.67
C PHE A 10 -1.96 -11.80 -1.32
N SER A 11 -1.02 -11.90 -0.37
CA SER A 11 -1.36 -12.19 1.03
C SER A 11 -2.11 -11.01 1.69
N ALA A 12 -3.15 -10.50 1.02
CA ALA A 12 -4.43 -10.32 1.68
C ALA A 12 -5.03 -11.73 1.79
N SER A 13 -4.62 -12.45 2.83
CA SER A 13 -5.40 -13.53 3.41
C SER A 13 -6.87 -13.13 3.32
N THR A 14 -7.73 -14.03 2.85
CA THR A 14 -9.19 -13.93 2.94
C THR A 14 -9.60 -13.22 4.23
N ILE A 15 -9.85 -11.91 4.14
CA ILE A 15 -10.30 -11.11 5.27
C ILE A 15 -11.76 -11.52 5.40
N ASN A 16 -12.03 -12.50 6.26
CA ASN A 16 -13.40 -12.81 6.63
C ASN A 16 -13.81 -11.65 7.55
N MET A 17 -14.35 -10.59 6.96
CA MET A 17 -14.93 -9.48 7.73
C MET A 17 -16.21 -10.00 8.37
N TYR A 18 -16.10 -10.47 9.61
CA TYR A 18 -17.24 -10.86 10.43
C TYR A 18 -17.90 -9.62 11.07
N SER A 19 -18.55 -8.78 10.27
CA SER A 19 -19.56 -7.81 10.76
C SER A 19 -20.91 -8.12 10.12
N GLN A 20 -22.00 -7.76 10.79
CA GLN A 20 -23.36 -8.02 10.30
C GLN A 20 -23.67 -7.27 8.99
N ASP A 21 -22.97 -6.16 8.70
CA ASP A 21 -23.18 -5.29 7.51
C ASP A 21 -21.89 -5.10 6.66
N GLY A 22 -20.86 -5.92 6.83
CA GLY A 22 -19.58 -5.79 6.10
C GLY A 22 -18.83 -4.46 6.31
N ALA A 23 -17.97 -4.09 5.35
CA ALA A 23 -17.33 -2.76 5.27
C ALA A 23 -18.31 -1.69 4.77
N GLU A 24 -19.37 -2.16 4.11
CA GLU A 24 -20.42 -1.42 3.42
C GLU A 24 -21.33 -0.69 4.41
N GLY A 25 -21.35 -1.07 5.69
CA GLY A 25 -22.07 -0.36 6.77
C GLY A 25 -21.78 1.15 6.83
N ILE A 26 -20.60 1.61 6.39
CA ILE A 26 -20.26 3.05 6.30
C ILE A 26 -21.22 3.82 5.36
N LEU A 27 -21.88 3.13 4.43
CA LEU A 27 -22.87 3.69 3.50
C LEU A 27 -24.18 4.10 4.17
N PHE A 28 -24.43 3.70 5.42
CA PHE A 28 -25.55 4.20 6.22
C PHE A 28 -25.40 5.70 6.56
N ALA A 29 -24.17 6.21 6.65
CA ALA A 29 -23.95 7.63 6.90
C ALA A 29 -24.45 8.51 5.73
N ALA A 30 -24.62 9.81 5.95
CA ALA A 30 -24.83 10.76 4.85
C ALA A 30 -23.56 10.84 3.98
N SER A 31 -23.69 11.09 2.68
CA SER A 31 -22.58 10.97 1.71
C SER A 31 -21.31 11.76 2.07
N GLU A 32 -21.44 12.92 2.72
CA GLU A 32 -20.28 13.69 3.21
C GLU A 32 -19.54 12.96 4.35
N ASP A 33 -20.28 12.39 5.30
CA ASP A 33 -19.71 11.62 6.40
C ASP A 33 -19.17 10.27 5.91
N THR A 34 -19.84 9.62 4.95
CA THR A 34 -19.39 8.36 4.32
C THR A 34 -17.96 8.50 3.78
N ASN A 35 -17.66 9.58 3.04
CA ASN A 35 -16.30 9.81 2.54
C ASN A 35 -15.30 10.00 3.68
N ARG A 36 -15.64 10.78 4.71
CA ARG A 36 -14.75 11.03 5.85
C ARG A 36 -14.46 9.78 6.67
N LEU A 37 -15.48 8.93 6.86
CA LEU A 37 -15.37 7.65 7.55
C LEU A 37 -14.50 6.67 6.76
N ALA A 38 -14.77 6.53 5.47
CA ALA A 38 -13.98 5.68 4.59
C ALA A 38 -12.51 6.16 4.49
N GLU A 39 -12.30 7.47 4.33
CA GLU A 39 -10.96 8.08 4.29
C GLU A 39 -10.21 7.80 5.59
N GLY A 40 -10.81 8.07 6.75
CA GLY A 40 -10.22 7.78 8.06
C GLY A 40 -9.87 6.30 8.24
N TYR A 41 -10.74 5.41 7.75
CA TYR A 41 -10.55 3.97 7.85
C TYR A 41 -9.39 3.47 6.98
N VAL A 42 -9.26 3.89 5.71
CA VAL A 42 -8.28 3.32 4.77
C VAL A 42 -6.95 4.09 4.67
N ASN A 43 -6.91 5.35 5.10
CA ASN A 43 -5.75 6.25 4.93
C ASN A 43 -4.40 5.63 5.37
N PRO A 44 -4.28 4.92 6.50
CA PRO A 44 -3.00 4.34 6.93
C PRO A 44 -2.46 3.30 5.95
N VAL A 45 -3.31 2.42 5.41
CA VAL A 45 -2.87 1.43 4.43
C VAL A 45 -2.49 2.10 3.10
N MET A 46 -3.23 3.13 2.68
CA MET A 46 -2.90 3.88 1.46
C MET A 46 -1.52 4.53 1.56
N ASN A 47 -1.23 5.20 2.69
CA ASN A 47 0.07 5.78 2.96
C ASN A 47 1.18 4.72 3.06
N GLY A 48 0.92 3.63 3.80
CA GLY A 48 1.86 2.51 3.93
C GLY A 48 2.21 1.86 2.58
N LEU A 49 1.24 1.76 1.67
CA LEU A 49 1.42 1.16 0.35
C LEU A 49 2.23 2.07 -0.59
N ILE A 50 1.94 3.38 -0.61
CA ILE A 50 2.74 4.38 -1.35
C ILE A 50 4.20 4.32 -0.88
N LEU A 51 4.41 4.27 0.43
CA LEU A 51 5.74 4.21 1.03
C LEU A 51 6.46 2.88 0.75
N SER A 52 5.75 1.75 0.79
CA SER A 52 6.30 0.43 0.49
C SER A 52 6.71 0.28 -0.96
N MET A 53 5.94 0.82 -1.91
CA MET A 53 6.28 0.76 -3.33
C MET A 53 7.52 1.59 -3.70
N ASN A 54 7.82 2.62 -2.93
CA ASN A 54 9.03 3.42 -3.08
C ASN A 54 10.31 2.75 -2.56
N ASN A 55 10.17 1.67 -1.80
CA ASN A 55 11.28 0.96 -1.17
C ASN A 55 11.77 -0.24 -2.00
N GLY A 56 12.93 -0.79 -1.63
CA GLY A 56 13.46 -2.04 -2.20
C GLY A 56 14.03 -1.93 -3.63
N TRP A 57 14.25 -0.72 -4.16
CA TRP A 57 14.76 -0.53 -5.54
C TRP A 57 16.24 -0.87 -5.72
N TYR A 58 16.99 -0.95 -4.62
CA TYR A 58 18.43 -1.22 -4.63
C TYR A 58 18.86 -2.02 -3.41
N HIS A 59 19.94 -2.80 -3.60
CA HIS A 59 20.66 -3.48 -2.53
C HIS A 59 22.19 -3.23 -2.63
N THR A 60 22.58 -2.18 -3.35
CA THR A 60 23.97 -1.77 -3.66
C THR A 60 23.94 -0.47 -4.48
N ALA A 61 24.90 0.44 -4.28
CA ALA A 61 25.09 1.59 -5.14
C ALA A 61 25.78 1.19 -6.46
N LYS A 62 26.74 0.25 -6.38
CA LYS A 62 27.50 -0.24 -7.54
C LYS A 62 26.62 -0.74 -8.69
N VAL A 63 26.74 -0.12 -9.86
CA VAL A 63 26.03 -0.53 -11.09
C VAL A 63 26.60 -1.82 -11.68
N HIS A 64 25.89 -2.40 -12.64
CA HIS A 64 26.38 -3.54 -13.42
C HIS A 64 27.36 -3.07 -14.50
N LYS A 65 28.23 -3.97 -14.96
CA LYS A 65 28.94 -3.71 -16.22
C LYS A 65 27.93 -3.74 -17.36
N LYS A 66 28.32 -3.20 -18.52
CA LYS A 66 27.50 -3.26 -19.73
C LYS A 66 27.05 -4.71 -20.00
N PHE A 67 25.74 -4.92 -20.15
CA PHE A 67 25.07 -6.21 -20.30
C PHE A 67 25.08 -7.15 -19.09
N GLY A 68 25.73 -6.77 -17.99
CA GLY A 68 25.49 -7.40 -16.70
C GLY A 68 24.07 -7.11 -16.24
N PHE A 69 23.45 -8.03 -15.52
CA PHE A 69 22.05 -7.92 -15.11
C PHE A 69 21.81 -8.56 -13.75
N ASP A 70 20.71 -8.20 -13.10
CA ASP A 70 20.16 -8.98 -12.01
C ASP A 70 18.66 -9.19 -12.13
N ILE A 71 18.20 -10.30 -11.56
CA ILE A 71 16.78 -10.54 -11.28
C ILE A 71 16.65 -10.59 -9.77
N THR A 72 15.80 -9.72 -9.23
CA THR A 72 15.57 -9.52 -7.81
C THR A 72 14.14 -9.87 -7.47
N ILE A 73 13.98 -10.65 -6.41
CA ILE A 73 12.68 -10.94 -5.80
C ILE A 73 12.78 -10.43 -4.37
N GLY A 74 11.92 -9.48 -4.01
CA GLY A 74 11.93 -8.88 -2.69
C GLY A 74 10.55 -8.44 -2.24
N VAL A 75 10.46 -8.13 -0.96
CA VAL A 75 9.28 -7.56 -0.32
C VAL A 75 9.70 -6.36 0.51
N SER A 76 8.97 -5.26 0.35
CA SER A 76 8.98 -4.13 1.28
C SER A 76 7.77 -4.25 2.20
N GLY A 77 7.89 -3.80 3.44
CA GLY A 77 6.76 -3.62 4.35
C GLY A 77 6.90 -2.32 5.13
N SER A 78 5.95 -1.40 4.97
CA SER A 78 5.86 -0.18 5.77
C SER A 78 5.03 -0.43 7.03
N ILE A 79 5.65 -0.25 8.19
CA ILE A 79 5.06 -0.51 9.50
C ILE A 79 4.17 0.68 9.87
N VAL A 80 2.88 0.42 10.09
CA VAL A 80 1.94 1.45 10.50
C VAL A 80 2.21 1.83 11.96
N PRO A 81 2.41 3.11 12.29
CA PRO A 81 2.65 3.54 13.66
C PRO A 81 1.36 3.46 14.48
N SER A 82 1.46 3.17 15.78
CA SER A 82 0.29 2.99 16.65
C SER A 82 -0.66 4.18 16.73
N LYS A 83 -0.19 5.40 16.43
CA LYS A 83 -1.02 6.60 16.35
C LYS A 83 -2.02 6.59 15.17
N ASP A 84 -1.77 5.77 14.16
CA ASP A 84 -2.57 5.68 12.93
C ASP A 84 -3.35 4.35 12.87
N GLU A 85 -3.30 3.53 13.93
CA GLU A 85 -4.12 2.31 14.08
C GLU A 85 -5.59 2.63 14.42
N MET A 86 -5.85 3.83 14.94
CA MET A 86 -7.18 4.33 15.28
C MET A 86 -7.40 5.68 14.63
N PHE A 87 -8.63 5.99 14.25
CA PHE A 87 -9.01 7.33 13.81
C PHE A 87 -10.16 7.87 14.66
N SER A 88 -10.26 9.21 14.75
CA SER A 88 -11.33 9.88 15.46
C SER A 88 -11.87 11.03 14.63
N LEU A 89 -13.18 11.05 14.41
CA LEU A 89 -13.88 12.11 13.69
C LEU A 89 -14.84 12.86 14.61
N THR A 90 -14.92 14.17 14.40
CA THR A 90 -15.85 15.09 15.08
C THR A 90 -16.68 15.83 14.03
N ASN A 91 -17.78 16.45 14.44
CA ASN A 91 -18.64 17.25 13.56
C ASN A 91 -19.12 16.44 12.35
N LEU A 92 -19.60 15.23 12.58
CA LEU A 92 -20.27 14.42 11.57
C LEU A 92 -21.75 14.83 11.53
N ASN A 93 -22.32 14.98 10.34
CA ASN A 93 -23.67 15.51 10.14
C ASN A 93 -24.78 14.49 10.42
N SER A 94 -24.47 13.21 10.24
CA SER A 94 -25.41 12.09 10.32
C SER A 94 -25.11 11.12 11.47
N ILE A 95 -23.90 11.19 12.05
CA ILE A 95 -23.47 10.33 13.15
C ILE A 95 -23.81 10.97 14.49
N ASN A 96 -24.63 10.30 15.29
CA ASN A 96 -25.17 10.80 16.55
C ASN A 96 -24.60 9.99 17.72
N GLN A 97 -23.38 10.32 18.13
CA GLN A 97 -22.72 9.67 19.27
C GLN A 97 -22.93 10.44 20.58
N PRO A 98 -23.14 9.76 21.73
CA PRO A 98 -23.25 10.43 23.03
C PRO A 98 -22.05 11.32 23.39
N SER A 99 -20.85 10.94 22.95
CA SER A 99 -19.60 11.69 23.15
C SER A 99 -19.38 12.83 22.14
N GLY A 100 -20.20 12.91 21.08
CA GLY A 100 -20.04 13.88 19.99
C GLY A 100 -18.91 13.59 19.00
N ASN A 101 -18.21 12.46 19.19
CA ASN A 101 -17.16 11.98 18.29
C ASN A 101 -17.35 10.47 18.00
N LEU A 102 -16.87 10.04 16.84
CA LEU A 102 -16.71 8.62 16.53
C LEU A 102 -15.22 8.29 16.56
N THR A 103 -14.83 7.27 17.33
CA THR A 103 -13.48 6.74 17.36
C THR A 103 -13.55 5.25 17.04
N SER A 104 -12.78 4.82 16.04
CA SER A 104 -12.79 3.43 15.56
C SER A 104 -11.40 3.01 15.06
N ALA A 105 -11.19 1.71 14.93
CA ALA A 105 -10.05 1.14 14.23
C ALA A 105 -9.93 1.69 12.80
N THR A 106 -8.70 1.89 12.34
CA THR A 106 -8.40 1.94 10.91
C THR A 106 -8.25 0.52 10.39
N ILE A 107 -8.14 0.35 9.08
CA ILE A 107 -7.85 -0.96 8.48
C ILE A 107 -6.51 -1.55 9.00
N ALA A 108 -5.58 -0.73 9.48
CA ALA A 108 -4.33 -1.17 10.09
C ALA A 108 -4.40 -1.33 11.63
N GLY A 109 -5.59 -1.14 12.22
CA GLY A 109 -5.88 -1.33 13.63
C GLY A 109 -6.27 -2.76 13.98
N SER A 110 -6.63 -3.00 15.24
CA SER A 110 -7.08 -4.32 15.70
C SER A 110 -8.43 -4.69 15.09
N GLU A 111 -8.62 -5.96 14.78
CA GLU A 111 -9.93 -6.53 14.41
C GLU A 111 -11.01 -6.28 15.48
N ASN A 112 -10.61 -6.10 16.74
CA ASN A 112 -11.51 -5.98 17.90
C ASN A 112 -11.87 -4.53 18.27
N ASP A 113 -11.29 -3.53 17.60
CA ASP A 113 -11.43 -2.12 17.94
C ASP A 113 -12.41 -1.36 17.01
N GLY A 114 -13.26 -2.11 16.29
CA GLY A 114 -14.43 -1.56 15.58
C GLY A 114 -15.42 -0.90 16.55
N SER A 115 -16.23 0.03 16.05
CA SER A 115 -17.18 0.79 16.87
C SER A 115 -18.57 0.88 16.25
N THR A 116 -19.61 0.74 17.05
CA THR A 116 -20.99 0.93 16.59
C THR A 116 -21.31 2.42 16.47
N ALA A 117 -21.86 2.81 15.32
CA ALA A 117 -22.32 4.15 15.04
C ALA A 117 -23.85 4.21 14.96
N THR A 118 -24.45 5.19 15.63
CA THR A 118 -25.87 5.53 15.45
C THR A 118 -26.01 6.61 14.40
N VAL A 119 -26.89 6.39 13.43
CA VAL A 119 -27.14 7.30 12.32
C VAL A 119 -28.52 7.93 12.46
N THR A 120 -28.59 9.25 12.32
CA THR A 120 -29.85 9.98 12.15
C THR A 120 -29.62 11.25 11.33
N PHE A 121 -30.31 11.37 10.21
CA PHE A 121 -30.31 12.58 9.37
C PHE A 121 -31.65 12.72 8.63
N GLN A 122 -31.90 13.89 8.05
CA GLN A 122 -33.05 14.12 7.18
C GLN A 122 -32.62 14.43 5.75
N GLU A 123 -33.34 13.85 4.79
CA GLU A 123 -33.17 14.12 3.37
C GLU A 123 -34.55 14.12 2.71
N ASN A 124 -34.85 15.15 1.90
CA ASN A 124 -36.14 15.31 1.20
C ASN A 124 -37.39 15.20 2.13
N GLY A 125 -37.27 15.61 3.39
CA GLY A 125 -38.35 15.56 4.38
C GLY A 125 -38.59 14.17 5.00
N ILE A 126 -37.76 13.18 4.67
CA ILE A 126 -37.76 11.85 5.27
C ILE A 126 -36.65 11.80 6.33
N THR A 127 -36.96 11.23 7.49
CA THR A 127 -35.95 10.97 8.54
C THR A 127 -35.41 9.56 8.36
N PHE A 128 -34.11 9.44 8.17
CA PHE A 128 -33.39 8.18 8.11
C PHE A 128 -32.74 7.93 9.46
N THR A 129 -33.00 6.76 10.03
CA THR A 129 -32.42 6.33 11.32
C THR A 129 -32.00 4.87 11.20
N GLY A 130 -30.80 4.58 11.72
CA GLY A 130 -30.24 3.24 11.73
C GLY A 130 -29.00 3.18 12.63
N THR A 131 -28.38 2.02 12.63
CA THR A 131 -27.08 1.77 13.27
C THR A 131 -26.24 0.97 12.30
N PHE A 132 -24.93 1.15 12.33
CA PHE A 132 -24.00 0.28 11.63
C PHE A 132 -22.76 0.09 12.50
N ASP A 133 -22.05 -1.00 12.29
CA ASP A 133 -20.75 -1.23 12.92
C ASP A 133 -19.63 -0.79 11.97
N MET A 134 -18.76 0.11 12.44
CA MET A 134 -17.51 0.37 11.77
C MET A 134 -16.67 -0.91 11.79
N PRO A 135 -16.08 -1.30 10.65
CA PRO A 135 -15.22 -2.48 10.60
C PRO A 135 -14.00 -2.31 11.51
N GLY A 136 -13.56 -3.44 12.09
CA GLY A 136 -12.24 -3.57 12.71
C GLY A 136 -11.13 -3.55 11.66
N GLY A 137 -9.88 -3.51 12.09
CA GLY A 137 -8.72 -3.62 11.20
C GLY A 137 -8.23 -5.05 10.99
N ILE A 138 -7.10 -5.19 10.30
CA ILE A 138 -6.44 -6.46 9.98
C ILE A 138 -5.06 -6.60 10.63
N LYS A 139 -4.77 -5.83 11.69
CA LYS A 139 -3.44 -5.81 12.34
C LYS A 139 -2.95 -7.19 12.74
N GLU A 140 -3.83 -8.02 13.29
CA GLU A 140 -3.52 -9.37 13.74
C GLU A 140 -3.12 -10.29 12.58
N ASP A 141 -3.61 -10.02 11.37
CA ASP A 141 -3.29 -10.74 10.14
C ASP A 141 -2.03 -10.22 9.44
N LEU A 142 -1.61 -8.98 9.74
CA LEU A 142 -0.43 -8.37 9.16
C LEU A 142 0.84 -8.79 9.90
N PRO A 143 1.79 -9.49 9.23
CA PRO A 143 3.10 -9.75 9.82
C PRO A 143 3.72 -8.42 10.22
N ILE A 144 4.12 -8.29 11.49
CA ILE A 144 4.76 -7.10 12.09
C ILE A 144 3.98 -5.78 11.90
N ASN A 145 2.67 -5.83 11.68
CA ASN A 145 1.82 -4.68 11.34
C ASN A 145 2.35 -3.84 10.16
N ALA A 146 2.89 -4.52 9.14
CA ALA A 146 3.44 -3.87 7.96
C ALA A 146 2.53 -4.06 6.73
N VAL A 147 2.33 -2.98 5.98
CA VAL A 147 1.67 -3.00 4.67
C VAL A 147 2.66 -3.51 3.63
N PRO A 148 2.46 -4.69 3.02
CA PRO A 148 3.46 -5.30 2.15
C PRO A 148 3.37 -4.77 0.71
N ALA A 149 4.52 -4.62 0.06
CA ALA A 149 4.66 -4.42 -1.38
C ALA A 149 5.72 -5.39 -1.94
N PRO A 150 5.32 -6.56 -2.46
CA PRO A 150 6.23 -7.47 -3.13
C PRO A 150 6.62 -6.94 -4.52
N ALA A 151 7.84 -7.22 -4.95
CA ALA A 151 8.34 -6.83 -6.26
C ALA A 151 9.21 -7.91 -6.89
N ILE A 152 8.98 -8.15 -8.18
CA ILE A 152 9.91 -8.82 -9.08
C ILE A 152 10.53 -7.74 -9.96
N GLN A 153 11.85 -7.61 -9.88
CA GLN A 153 12.61 -6.57 -10.55
C GLN A 153 13.71 -7.18 -11.42
N ALA A 154 13.89 -6.65 -12.63
CA ALA A 154 15.06 -6.90 -13.46
C ALA A 154 15.88 -5.63 -13.58
N SER A 155 17.20 -5.73 -13.48
CA SER A 155 18.14 -4.62 -13.68
C SER A 155 19.12 -4.97 -14.80
N LEU A 156 19.44 -4.02 -15.67
CA LEU A 156 20.40 -4.20 -16.78
C LEU A 156 21.42 -3.06 -16.79
N GLY A 157 22.69 -3.43 -16.82
CA GLY A 157 23.82 -2.52 -16.95
C GLY A 157 23.95 -1.95 -18.36
N LEU A 158 24.03 -0.63 -18.43
CA LEU A 158 24.15 0.18 -19.62
C LEU A 158 25.58 0.76 -19.74
N PRO A 159 25.96 1.30 -20.92
CA PRO A 159 27.16 2.13 -21.04
C PRO A 159 27.16 3.30 -20.05
N PHE A 160 28.35 3.87 -19.80
CA PHE A 160 28.52 5.02 -18.91
C PHE A 160 28.13 4.76 -17.46
N GLN A 161 28.32 3.55 -16.92
CA GLN A 161 28.08 3.24 -15.51
C GLN A 161 26.65 3.58 -15.04
N SER A 162 25.65 3.11 -15.79
CA SER A 162 24.25 3.21 -15.38
C SER A 162 23.55 1.87 -15.44
N ASP A 163 22.49 1.71 -14.66
CA ASP A 163 21.55 0.60 -14.74
C ASP A 163 20.16 1.14 -15.09
N ILE A 164 19.46 0.46 -16.00
CA ILE A 164 18.00 0.56 -16.10
C ILE A 164 17.37 -0.57 -15.30
N MET A 165 16.24 -0.29 -14.66
CA MET A 165 15.52 -1.24 -13.80
C MET A 165 14.06 -1.26 -14.20
N VAL A 166 13.45 -2.44 -14.16
CA VAL A 166 12.02 -2.64 -14.44
C VAL A 166 11.44 -3.52 -13.36
N ARG A 167 10.33 -3.09 -12.76
CA ARG A 167 9.45 -3.92 -11.94
C ARG A 167 8.24 -4.29 -12.76
N TYR A 168 7.85 -5.56 -12.74
CA TYR A 168 6.69 -5.99 -13.50
C TYR A 168 5.97 -7.15 -12.85
N VAL A 169 4.68 -6.96 -12.65
CA VAL A 169 3.71 -7.99 -12.31
C VAL A 169 2.56 -7.82 -13.32
N PRO A 170 2.33 -8.80 -14.22
CA PRO A 170 1.18 -8.73 -15.13
C PRO A 170 -0.13 -8.75 -14.34
N LYS A 171 -1.25 -8.40 -14.98
CA LYS A 171 -2.56 -8.50 -14.33
C LYS A 171 -2.84 -9.95 -13.93
N VAL A 172 -2.82 -10.21 -12.62
CA VAL A 172 -2.98 -11.53 -12.01
C VAL A 172 -3.86 -11.39 -10.77
N GLY A 173 -4.49 -12.49 -10.39
CA GLY A 173 -5.47 -12.55 -9.31
C GLY A 173 -6.50 -13.62 -9.62
N ASP A 174 -7.60 -13.58 -8.89
CA ASP A 174 -8.74 -14.48 -9.07
C ASP A 174 -9.87 -13.73 -9.82
N ASP A 175 -11.08 -14.28 -9.86
CA ASP A 175 -12.18 -13.70 -10.65
C ASP A 175 -12.65 -12.36 -10.07
N ASP A 176 -12.62 -12.22 -8.74
CA ASP A 176 -13.11 -11.05 -8.01
C ASP A 176 -12.03 -9.98 -7.82
N VAL A 177 -10.78 -10.35 -7.55
CA VAL A 177 -9.66 -9.42 -7.32
C VAL A 177 -8.58 -9.62 -8.36
N LYS A 178 -8.21 -8.56 -9.10
CA LYS A 178 -7.10 -8.57 -10.07
C LYS A 178 -6.21 -7.38 -9.85
N GLY A 179 -4.91 -7.60 -9.72
CA GLY A 179 -3.93 -6.52 -9.61
C GLY A 179 -2.78 -6.62 -10.58
N SER A 180 -2.16 -5.48 -10.87
CA SER A 180 -0.98 -5.36 -11.73
C SER A 180 -0.03 -4.30 -11.20
N LEU A 181 1.26 -4.48 -11.48
CA LEU A 181 2.30 -3.53 -11.09
C LEU A 181 3.27 -3.32 -12.24
N PHE A 182 3.63 -2.07 -12.50
CA PHE A 182 4.70 -1.70 -13.41
C PHE A 182 5.59 -0.65 -12.76
N GLY A 183 6.88 -0.71 -13.00
CA GLY A 183 7.77 0.35 -12.56
C GLY A 183 9.05 0.40 -13.37
N VAL A 184 9.64 1.59 -13.42
CA VAL A 184 10.90 1.87 -14.10
C VAL A 184 11.83 2.62 -13.18
N GLY A 185 13.12 2.29 -13.24
CA GLY A 185 14.15 2.93 -12.46
C GLY A 185 15.40 3.19 -13.28
N LEU A 186 16.12 4.25 -12.94
CA LEU A 186 17.42 4.58 -13.48
C LEU A 186 18.39 4.80 -12.32
N LYS A 187 19.52 4.11 -12.37
CA LYS A 187 20.62 4.29 -11.41
C LYS A 187 21.88 4.68 -12.16
N LYS A 188 22.56 5.71 -11.68
CA LYS A 188 23.79 6.23 -12.28
C LYS A 188 24.88 6.25 -11.21
N GLU A 189 25.97 5.53 -11.46
CA GLU A 189 27.14 5.63 -10.61
C GLU A 189 27.88 6.94 -10.88
N ILE A 190 28.24 7.63 -9.80
CA ILE A 190 28.91 8.92 -9.78
C ILE A 190 30.17 8.91 -8.91
N THR A 191 30.64 7.73 -8.50
CA THR A 191 31.85 7.55 -7.67
C THR A 191 33.05 8.32 -8.23
N ASP A 192 33.24 8.30 -9.55
CA ASP A 192 34.36 8.95 -10.24
C ASP A 192 34.33 10.49 -10.14
N TRP A 193 33.19 11.10 -9.79
CA TRP A 193 33.09 12.56 -9.60
C TRP A 193 33.86 13.06 -8.38
N PHE A 194 34.19 12.16 -7.45
CA PHE A 194 34.84 12.48 -6.18
C PHE A 194 36.33 12.11 -6.16
N GLY A 195 36.94 11.92 -7.34
CA GLY A 195 38.37 11.64 -7.50
C GLY A 195 38.68 10.14 -7.63
N PRO A 196 39.92 9.71 -7.35
CA PRO A 196 40.40 8.35 -7.63
C PRO A 196 39.91 7.32 -6.59
N LEU A 197 38.61 7.32 -6.30
CA LEU A 197 37.96 6.38 -5.39
C LEU A 197 37.64 5.03 -6.04
N GLY A 198 37.79 4.89 -7.37
CA GLY A 198 37.47 3.65 -8.10
C GLY A 198 38.27 2.40 -7.69
N LYS A 199 39.34 2.54 -6.89
CA LYS A 199 40.09 1.42 -6.29
C LYS A 199 39.64 1.06 -4.86
N THR A 200 38.77 1.86 -4.27
CA THR A 200 38.19 1.61 -2.96
C THR A 200 36.93 0.73 -3.10
N PRO A 201 36.47 0.07 -2.03
CA PRO A 201 35.20 -0.65 -2.06
C PRO A 201 33.99 0.29 -2.07
N LEU A 202 34.18 1.61 -2.04
CA LEU A 202 33.12 2.61 -2.00
C LEU A 202 32.53 2.84 -3.39
N HIS A 203 31.21 2.82 -3.47
CA HIS A 203 30.42 3.19 -4.64
C HIS A 203 29.36 4.20 -4.24
N ILE A 204 29.15 5.23 -5.06
CA ILE A 204 28.14 6.27 -4.86
C ILE A 204 27.32 6.38 -6.14
N SER A 205 25.99 6.37 -6.01
CA SER A 205 25.08 6.44 -7.15
C SER A 205 23.89 7.36 -6.86
N LEU A 206 23.29 7.87 -7.94
CA LEU A 206 21.98 8.49 -7.92
C LEU A 206 20.95 7.48 -8.44
N LEU A 207 19.78 7.46 -7.83
CA LEU A 207 18.66 6.61 -8.19
C LEU A 207 17.41 7.46 -8.37
N ALA A 208 16.69 7.24 -9.46
CA ALA A 208 15.31 7.71 -9.61
C ALA A 208 14.45 6.54 -10.07
N ALA A 209 13.26 6.38 -9.50
CA ALA A 209 12.32 5.36 -9.94
C ALA A 209 10.87 5.83 -9.81
N TYR A 210 10.01 5.21 -10.61
CA TYR A 210 8.58 5.45 -10.66
C TYR A 210 7.85 4.11 -10.80
N SER A 211 6.74 3.94 -10.08
CA SER A 211 5.89 2.75 -10.19
C SER A 211 4.41 3.12 -10.25
N THR A 212 3.66 2.29 -10.95
CA THR A 212 2.20 2.29 -10.97
C THR A 212 1.69 0.93 -10.47
N MET A 213 0.55 0.94 -9.79
CA MET A 213 -0.19 -0.25 -9.43
C MET A 213 -1.68 -0.01 -9.61
N ASN A 214 -2.38 -1.03 -10.08
CA ASN A 214 -3.81 -1.00 -10.29
C ASN A 214 -4.38 -2.28 -9.69
N VAL A 215 -5.46 -2.16 -8.93
CA VAL A 215 -6.24 -3.29 -8.38
C VAL A 215 -7.70 -3.04 -8.67
N ASP A 216 -8.34 -3.98 -9.35
CA ASP A 216 -9.79 -4.00 -9.54
C ASP A 216 -10.36 -5.09 -8.62
N TYR A 217 -11.41 -4.76 -7.86
CA TYR A 217 -12.19 -5.70 -7.07
C TYR A 217 -13.68 -5.61 -7.42
N ASN A 218 -14.32 -6.73 -7.73
CA ASN A 218 -15.77 -6.80 -7.92
C ASN A 218 -16.42 -7.12 -6.57
N ILE A 219 -17.33 -6.27 -6.11
CA ILE A 219 -18.11 -6.51 -4.90
C ILE A 219 -19.31 -7.35 -5.30
N THR A 220 -19.45 -8.52 -4.68
CA THR A 220 -20.64 -9.35 -4.80
C THR A 220 -21.50 -9.14 -3.57
N ASP A 221 -22.80 -9.00 -3.76
CA ASP A 221 -23.77 -9.03 -2.67
C ASP A 221 -23.81 -10.45 -2.10
N GLU A 222 -23.15 -10.66 -0.95
CA GLU A 222 -23.00 -11.99 -0.35
C GLU A 222 -24.13 -12.34 0.63
N ASP A 223 -24.84 -11.33 1.16
CA ASP A 223 -25.96 -11.53 2.09
C ASP A 223 -27.20 -10.71 1.70
N PRO A 224 -28.14 -11.29 0.94
CA PRO A 224 -29.38 -10.61 0.55
C PRO A 224 -30.33 -10.34 1.72
N SER A 225 -29.95 -10.70 2.96
CA SER A 225 -30.70 -10.42 4.18
C SER A 225 -30.17 -9.23 4.98
N ASP A 226 -29.07 -8.61 4.54
CA ASP A 226 -28.61 -7.34 5.09
C ASP A 226 -29.48 -6.16 4.59
N ASP A 227 -29.24 -4.98 5.14
CA ASP A 227 -29.96 -3.77 4.78
C ASP A 227 -29.30 -3.04 3.57
N ILE A 228 -28.42 -3.68 2.79
CA ILE A 228 -27.66 -3.08 1.66
C ILE A 228 -27.70 -3.96 0.40
N GLU A 229 -28.55 -3.60 -0.57
CA GLU A 229 -28.55 -4.27 -1.88
C GLU A 229 -27.50 -3.65 -2.82
N ILE A 230 -26.66 -4.50 -3.44
CA ILE A 230 -25.53 -4.07 -4.31
C ILE A 230 -25.73 -4.51 -5.76
N GLU A 231 -25.80 -3.54 -6.68
CA GLU A 231 -25.87 -3.76 -8.12
C GLU A 231 -24.60 -3.26 -8.83
N ASN A 232 -23.87 -4.18 -9.48
CA ASN A 232 -22.61 -3.89 -10.21
C ASN A 232 -21.55 -3.20 -9.34
N GLY A 233 -21.41 -3.62 -8.09
CA GLY A 233 -20.42 -3.07 -7.17
C GLY A 233 -18.99 -3.34 -7.64
N LYS A 234 -18.14 -2.31 -7.67
CA LYS A 234 -16.73 -2.43 -8.04
C LYS A 234 -15.88 -1.43 -7.26
N VAL A 235 -14.72 -1.88 -6.80
CA VAL A 235 -13.65 -1.02 -6.26
C VAL A 235 -12.51 -0.95 -7.26
N ASP A 236 -12.13 0.26 -7.62
CA ASP A 236 -10.96 0.59 -8.41
C ASP A 236 -9.93 1.28 -7.52
N PHE A 237 -8.75 0.68 -7.43
CA PHE A 237 -7.61 1.22 -6.70
C PHE A 237 -6.43 1.46 -7.65
N ASP A 238 -6.03 2.73 -7.77
CA ASP A 238 -4.88 3.14 -8.56
C ASP A 238 -3.83 3.79 -7.67
N LEU A 239 -2.55 3.48 -7.88
CA LEU A 239 -1.44 4.07 -7.13
C LEU A 239 -0.28 4.43 -8.05
N ASN A 240 0.26 5.62 -7.87
CA ASN A 240 1.48 6.10 -8.49
C ASN A 240 2.50 6.46 -7.40
N SER A 241 3.75 6.03 -7.56
CA SER A 241 4.82 6.28 -6.59
C SER A 241 6.10 6.69 -7.31
N TYR A 242 6.89 7.56 -6.69
CA TYR A 242 8.21 7.96 -7.17
C TYR A 242 9.22 8.13 -6.03
N THR A 243 10.47 7.78 -6.31
CA THR A 243 11.58 7.95 -5.39
C THR A 243 12.79 8.54 -6.09
N ILE A 244 13.48 9.46 -5.43
CA ILE A 244 14.77 10.01 -5.87
C ILE A 244 15.73 9.93 -4.69
N GLN A 245 16.85 9.24 -4.87
CA GLN A 245 17.79 8.94 -3.78
C GLN A 245 19.25 9.11 -4.21
N ALA A 246 20.07 9.60 -3.28
CA ALA A 246 21.51 9.44 -3.31
C ALA A 246 21.87 8.23 -2.45
N ILE A 247 22.57 7.26 -3.04
CA ILE A 247 22.86 5.96 -2.42
C ILE A 247 24.37 5.70 -2.42
N ALA A 248 24.84 5.03 -1.37
CA ALA A 248 26.23 4.62 -1.24
C ALA A 248 26.33 3.16 -0.79
N SER A 249 27.41 2.48 -1.16
CA SER A 249 27.70 1.15 -0.67
C SER A 249 29.19 0.87 -0.54
N LEU A 250 29.54 0.10 0.49
CA LEU A 250 30.85 -0.51 0.67
C LEU A 250 30.76 -1.98 0.25
N ASN A 251 31.44 -2.34 -0.83
CA ASN A 251 31.32 -3.65 -1.46
C ASN A 251 32.56 -4.52 -1.19
N PHE A 252 32.50 -5.35 -0.14
CA PHE A 252 33.51 -6.38 0.12
C PHE A 252 33.13 -7.70 -0.59
N PRO A 253 34.05 -8.68 -0.71
CA PRO A 253 33.79 -9.91 -1.46
C PRO A 253 32.55 -10.69 -1.03
N VAL A 254 32.26 -10.73 0.27
CA VAL A 254 31.13 -11.48 0.84
C VAL A 254 30.06 -10.54 1.41
N ILE A 255 30.43 -9.59 2.26
CA ILE A 255 29.47 -8.71 2.93
C ILE A 255 29.52 -7.33 2.27
N ASN A 256 28.36 -6.72 2.07
CA ASN A 256 28.25 -5.35 1.61
C ASN A 256 27.35 -4.60 2.58
N VAL A 257 27.69 -3.35 2.85
CA VAL A 257 26.84 -2.41 3.58
C VAL A 257 26.42 -1.34 2.59
N TYR A 258 25.15 -1.00 2.57
CA TYR A 258 24.61 0.03 1.69
C TYR A 258 23.64 0.92 2.44
N GLY A 259 23.43 2.12 1.92
CA GLY A 259 22.44 3.03 2.44
C GLY A 259 22.17 4.15 1.46
N GLY A 260 21.25 5.02 1.83
CA GLY A 260 20.89 6.16 1.01
C GLY A 260 20.02 7.15 1.75
N VAL A 261 19.93 8.33 1.17
CA VAL A 261 19.00 9.38 1.59
C VAL A 261 18.26 9.88 0.36
N GLY A 262 17.00 10.26 0.52
CA GLY A 262 16.24 10.75 -0.61
C GLY A 262 14.85 11.24 -0.24
N TYR A 263 14.03 11.35 -1.27
CA TYR A 263 12.65 11.80 -1.18
C TYR A 263 11.75 10.77 -1.87
N ASN A 264 10.70 10.35 -1.16
CA ASN A 264 9.66 9.48 -1.66
C ASN A 264 8.39 10.31 -1.83
N GLY A 265 7.58 9.95 -2.82
CA GLY A 265 6.26 10.52 -2.99
C GLY A 265 5.33 9.58 -3.75
N GLY A 266 4.06 9.91 -3.74
CA GLY A 266 3.05 9.19 -4.50
C GLY A 266 1.65 9.66 -4.18
N SER A 267 0.73 9.16 -4.99
CA SER A 267 -0.71 9.38 -4.87
C SER A 267 -1.44 8.08 -5.11
N SER A 268 -2.61 7.92 -4.54
CA SER A 268 -3.51 6.82 -4.86
C SER A 268 -4.96 7.26 -4.85
N SER A 269 -5.79 6.63 -5.68
CA SER A 269 -7.24 6.80 -5.71
C SER A 269 -7.92 5.50 -5.31
N PHE A 270 -9.00 5.62 -4.54
CA PHE A 270 -9.88 4.52 -4.15
C PHE A 270 -11.31 4.91 -4.55
N VAL A 271 -11.84 4.24 -5.57
CA VAL A 271 -13.16 4.54 -6.15
C VAL A 271 -14.06 3.34 -5.95
N MET A 272 -15.19 3.55 -5.29
CA MET A 272 -16.26 2.55 -5.17
C MET A 272 -17.38 2.97 -6.12
N SER A 273 -17.59 2.16 -7.15
CA SER A 273 -18.59 2.37 -8.19
C SER A 273 -19.69 1.32 -8.10
N GLY A 274 -20.82 1.61 -8.77
CA GLY A 274 -22.02 0.79 -8.76
C GLY A 274 -23.18 1.46 -8.05
N LYS A 275 -24.27 0.70 -7.90
CA LYS A 275 -25.51 1.18 -7.27
C LYS A 275 -25.73 0.42 -5.96
N TYR A 276 -25.94 1.17 -4.88
CA TYR A 276 -26.10 0.64 -3.52
C TYR A 276 -27.42 1.16 -2.96
N THR A 277 -28.33 0.26 -2.61
CA THR A 277 -29.62 0.62 -2.01
C THR A 277 -29.60 0.27 -0.53
N VAL A 278 -29.51 1.29 0.31
CA VAL A 278 -29.45 1.15 1.78
C VAL A 278 -30.86 1.31 2.35
N SER A 279 -31.27 0.34 3.17
CA SER A 279 -32.56 0.28 3.85
C SER A 279 -32.45 0.83 5.27
N TYR A 280 -33.43 1.63 5.69
CA TYR A 280 -33.47 2.29 7.00
C TYR A 280 -34.82 2.07 7.67
N ASN A 281 -34.87 2.34 8.99
CA ASN A 281 -36.11 2.30 9.78
C ASN A 281 -36.84 0.95 9.67
N ALA A 282 -36.13 -0.17 9.83
CA ALA A 282 -36.65 -1.52 9.60
C ALA A 282 -37.21 -1.69 8.17
N SER A 283 -36.40 -1.28 7.19
CA SER A 283 -36.66 -1.36 5.75
C SER A 283 -37.92 -0.60 5.27
N LEU A 284 -38.40 0.38 6.04
CA LEU A 284 -39.53 1.25 5.66
C LEU A 284 -39.13 2.38 4.72
N ASN A 285 -37.86 2.80 4.77
CA ASN A 285 -37.28 3.82 3.91
C ASN A 285 -36.05 3.26 3.20
N GLN A 286 -35.78 3.73 1.98
CA GLN A 286 -34.59 3.34 1.22
C GLN A 286 -33.90 4.56 0.63
N ARG A 287 -32.56 4.50 0.54
CA ARG A 287 -31.73 5.48 -0.14
C ARG A 287 -30.83 4.77 -1.14
N THR A 288 -30.86 5.23 -2.39
CA THR A 288 -29.97 4.71 -3.44
C THR A 288 -28.79 5.65 -3.61
N LEU A 289 -27.58 5.09 -3.52
CA LEU A 289 -26.31 5.73 -3.79
C LEU A 289 -25.77 5.24 -5.12
N ASN A 290 -25.28 6.15 -5.95
CA ASN A 290 -24.55 5.81 -7.18
C ASN A 290 -23.11 6.26 -6.98
N ASP A 291 -22.17 5.34 -7.18
CA ASP A 291 -20.72 5.56 -7.02
C ASP A 291 -20.37 6.23 -5.67
N PRO A 292 -20.61 5.54 -4.54
CA PRO A 292 -20.68 6.17 -3.23
C PRO A 292 -19.35 6.73 -2.70
N LEU A 293 -18.20 6.25 -3.18
CA LEU A 293 -16.88 6.67 -2.71
C LEU A 293 -15.95 7.04 -3.86
N ASN A 294 -15.27 8.17 -3.68
CA ASN A 294 -14.14 8.56 -4.51
C ASN A 294 -13.15 9.31 -3.62
N LEU A 295 -12.08 8.62 -3.22
CA LEU A 295 -11.12 9.09 -2.24
C LEU A 295 -9.73 9.18 -2.88
N ASP A 296 -9.05 10.30 -2.65
CA ASP A 296 -7.69 10.55 -3.11
C ASP A 296 -6.75 10.68 -1.91
N PHE A 297 -5.63 9.97 -1.96
CA PHE A 297 -4.59 9.96 -0.93
C PHE A 297 -3.26 10.39 -1.51
N ASN A 298 -2.46 11.08 -0.70
CA ASN A 298 -1.12 11.51 -1.09
C ASN A 298 -0.17 11.32 0.10
N SER A 299 1.02 10.80 -0.17
CA SER A 299 2.10 10.71 0.81
C SER A 299 3.41 11.12 0.18
N SER A 300 4.20 11.91 0.90
CA SER A 300 5.55 12.24 0.48
C SER A 300 6.42 12.62 1.66
N GLY A 301 7.73 12.39 1.54
CA GLY A 301 8.64 12.71 2.62
C GLY A 301 10.07 12.28 2.36
N MET A 302 10.96 12.78 3.22
CA MET A 302 12.35 12.36 3.24
C MET A 302 12.46 10.92 3.76
N ASN A 303 13.43 10.18 3.22
CA ASN A 303 13.77 8.85 3.72
C ASN A 303 15.28 8.71 3.89
N ALA A 304 15.67 7.82 4.80
CA ALA A 304 17.04 7.36 4.96
C ALA A 304 17.03 5.83 5.10
N THR A 305 17.87 5.15 4.33
CA THR A 305 17.93 3.68 4.31
C THR A 305 19.30 3.20 4.76
N LEU A 306 19.32 2.12 5.54
CA LEU A 306 20.52 1.37 5.90
C LEU A 306 20.26 -0.13 5.66
N GLY A 307 21.18 -0.79 4.98
CA GLY A 307 21.03 -2.18 4.60
C GLY A 307 22.33 -2.94 4.50
N THR A 308 22.19 -4.26 4.45
CA THR A 308 23.30 -5.18 4.26
C THR A 308 22.96 -6.21 3.19
N ARG A 309 23.98 -6.68 2.49
CA ARG A 309 23.87 -7.72 1.47
C ARG A 309 24.98 -8.73 1.60
N ILE A 310 24.62 -10.00 1.66
CA ILE A 310 25.54 -11.13 1.55
C ILE A 310 25.62 -11.55 0.07
N SER A 311 26.85 -11.74 -0.41
CA SER A 311 27.20 -12.11 -1.78
C SER A 311 27.80 -13.51 -1.83
N LEU A 312 27.04 -14.46 -2.38
CA LEU A 312 27.43 -15.86 -2.57
C LEU A 312 27.55 -16.16 -4.07
N GLY A 313 28.63 -15.68 -4.70
CA GLY A 313 28.79 -15.76 -6.16
C GLY A 313 27.71 -14.95 -6.87
N PHE A 314 26.95 -15.58 -7.77
CA PHE A 314 25.82 -14.95 -8.47
C PHE A 314 24.60 -14.74 -7.57
N PHE A 315 24.47 -15.48 -6.47
CA PHE A 315 23.33 -15.40 -5.57
C PHE A 315 23.57 -14.36 -4.47
N LYS A 316 22.57 -13.53 -4.19
CA LYS A 316 22.59 -12.45 -3.19
C LYS A 316 21.41 -12.59 -2.26
N ILE A 317 21.64 -12.30 -0.98
CA ILE A 317 20.59 -12.09 0.02
C ILE A 317 20.79 -10.70 0.60
N PHE A 318 19.72 -9.93 0.77
CA PHE A 318 19.80 -8.59 1.33
C PHE A 318 18.63 -8.28 2.25
N GLY A 319 18.86 -7.31 3.13
CA GLY A 319 17.83 -6.68 3.92
C GLY A 319 18.20 -5.25 4.28
N SER A 320 17.21 -4.39 4.41
CA SER A 320 17.38 -3.00 4.82
C SER A 320 16.24 -2.50 5.69
N TYR A 321 16.56 -1.48 6.48
CA TYR A 321 15.61 -0.68 7.24
C TYR A 321 15.61 0.74 6.67
N THR A 322 14.42 1.29 6.46
CA THR A 322 14.21 2.64 5.94
C THR A 322 13.48 3.48 6.99
N PHE A 323 14.14 4.54 7.43
CA PHE A 323 13.59 5.59 8.27
C PHE A 323 12.80 6.55 7.38
N GLN A 324 11.50 6.66 7.62
CA GLN A 324 10.57 7.55 6.92
C GLN A 324 9.30 7.68 7.78
N GLU A 325 8.24 8.31 7.28
CA GLU A 325 7.00 8.47 8.03
C GLU A 325 6.48 7.12 8.59
N TYR A 326 6.33 6.12 7.72
CA TYR A 326 6.13 4.72 8.12
C TYR A 326 7.41 3.95 7.89
N ASN A 327 8.14 3.73 8.99
CA ASN A 327 9.38 2.96 8.97
C ASN A 327 9.19 1.64 8.24
N SER A 328 10.15 1.27 7.40
CA SER A 328 9.97 0.12 6.52
C SER A 328 11.10 -0.87 6.61
N VAL A 329 10.74 -2.14 6.52
CA VAL A 329 11.67 -3.25 6.36
C VAL A 329 11.64 -3.74 4.94
N ASN A 330 12.79 -4.13 4.43
CA ASN A 330 12.92 -4.71 3.10
C ASN A 330 13.79 -5.96 3.20
N ALA A 331 13.41 -7.00 2.49
CA ALA A 331 14.22 -8.20 2.38
C ALA A 331 14.04 -8.85 1.01
N GLY A 332 15.06 -9.55 0.54
CA GLY A 332 14.96 -10.24 -0.73
C GLY A 332 16.21 -11.01 -1.13
N ILE A 333 16.10 -11.62 -2.30
CA ILE A 333 17.16 -12.35 -2.97
C ILE A 333 17.38 -11.79 -4.37
N ALA A 334 18.60 -11.90 -4.87
CA ALA A 334 18.90 -11.56 -6.25
C ALA A 334 19.85 -12.56 -6.90
N PHE A 335 19.65 -12.78 -8.20
CA PHE A 335 20.56 -13.51 -9.08
C PHE A 335 21.25 -12.49 -9.98
N SER A 336 22.51 -12.16 -9.66
CA SER A 336 23.26 -11.05 -10.25
C SER A 336 24.47 -11.55 -11.04
N PHE A 337 24.53 -11.15 -12.30
CA PHE A 337 25.59 -11.44 -13.27
C PHE A 337 26.26 -10.10 -13.63
N ARG A 338 27.46 -9.86 -13.11
CA ARG A 338 28.15 -8.57 -13.18
C ARG A 338 29.37 -8.57 -14.09
#